data_AF-A0A090WKF4-F1
#
_entry.id   AF-A0A090WKF4-F1
#
_cell.length_a   1.000
_cell.length_b   1.000
_cell.length_c   1.000
_cell.angle_alpha   90.00
_cell.angle_beta   90.00
_cell.angle_gamma   90.00
#
_symmetry.space_group_name_H-M   'P 1'
#
loop_
_entity.id
_entity.type
_entity.pdbx_description
1 polymer ?
#
loop_
_entity_poly.entity_id
_entity_poly.type
_entity_poly.pdbx_seq_one_letter_code
_entity_poly.pdbx_strand_id
1 'polypeptide(L)'
;MMNKYIKLFLFLFIVTSTSTVIVSCDIEDGKDGINGVDGKDGEDGKDGEDGEDFTPPEAMFSNKSSLAPLVKLHSEFSTVEAFSLLSSTDVLSNGFRLVGAQDGAGFLKDGDEYIYVVNAEDDYAVSRIRFDKDLNPISGDWLLNSGVADYARQCSGTMWEAAVHGGDKDIFLSASESLSYDVKGIDPWIETPTPTADFGLDALGEFSWENAVPLPKGAYTGKTVIIGGDDDSSGSEGQVTMYLSENGDADLANGKIYVLRFKQVSDGAGGTMDVAADQVYNEGS
;
A
#
# COMPACT_ATOMS: atom_id res chain seq x y z
N MET A 1 -70.86 42.08 -17.66
CA MET A 1 -69.49 42.14 -17.10
C MET A 1 -68.82 40.77 -16.87
N MET A 2 -69.53 39.63 -17.06
CA MET A 2 -69.01 38.28 -16.78
C MET A 2 -68.07 37.69 -17.87
N ASN A 3 -68.07 38.26 -19.07
CA ASN A 3 -67.40 37.67 -20.25
C ASN A 3 -65.88 38.00 -20.34
N LYS A 4 -65.39 39.01 -19.61
CA LYS A 4 -63.95 39.35 -19.57
C LYS A 4 -63.17 38.47 -18.60
N TYR A 5 -63.76 38.11 -17.47
CA TYR A 5 -63.12 37.29 -16.45
C TYR A 5 -62.98 35.82 -16.88
N ILE A 6 -63.95 35.28 -17.62
CA ILE A 6 -63.88 33.93 -18.18
C ILE A 6 -62.78 33.82 -19.23
N LYS A 7 -62.61 34.84 -20.09
CA LYS A 7 -61.51 34.89 -21.07
C LYS A 7 -60.14 35.03 -20.41
N LEU A 8 -60.04 35.80 -19.33
CA LEU A 8 -58.80 35.92 -18.56
C LEU A 8 -58.45 34.61 -17.85
N PHE A 9 -59.46 33.91 -17.32
CA PHE A 9 -59.28 32.62 -16.65
C PHE A 9 -58.87 31.51 -17.63
N LEU A 10 -59.51 31.43 -18.81
CA LEU A 10 -59.14 30.50 -19.87
C LEU A 10 -57.74 30.78 -20.45
N PHE A 11 -57.37 32.06 -20.58
CA PHE A 11 -56.03 32.43 -21.03
C PHE A 11 -54.96 32.07 -19.99
N LEU A 12 -55.22 32.29 -18.69
CA LEU A 12 -54.30 31.85 -17.63
C LEU A 12 -54.17 30.32 -17.59
N PHE A 13 -55.27 29.58 -17.77
CA PHE A 13 -55.25 28.12 -17.68
C PHE A 13 -54.45 27.47 -18.82
N ILE A 14 -54.57 28.00 -20.04
CA ILE A 14 -53.81 27.54 -21.22
C ILE A 14 -52.32 27.87 -21.08
N VAL A 15 -51.97 29.01 -20.47
CA VAL A 15 -50.56 29.37 -20.21
C VAL A 15 -49.94 28.47 -19.13
N THR A 16 -50.70 28.04 -18.12
CA THR A 16 -50.18 27.13 -17.07
C THR A 16 -50.08 25.67 -17.49
N SER A 17 -50.91 25.19 -18.43
CA SER A 17 -50.89 23.79 -18.88
C SER A 17 -49.86 23.49 -19.97
N THR A 18 -49.16 24.49 -20.49
CA THR A 18 -48.14 24.34 -21.54
C THR A 18 -46.71 24.44 -21.00
N SER A 19 -46.54 24.54 -19.68
CA SER A 19 -45.22 24.67 -19.01
C SER A 19 -44.76 23.41 -18.26
N THR A 20 -45.49 22.29 -18.35
CA THR A 20 -45.15 21.04 -17.64
C THR A 20 -44.67 19.91 -18.54
N VAL A 21 -44.29 20.19 -19.79
CA VAL A 21 -43.65 19.20 -20.66
C VAL A 21 -42.53 19.91 -21.39
N ILE A 22 -41.35 19.29 -21.42
CA ILE A 22 -40.08 19.75 -22.02
C ILE A 22 -39.17 20.53 -21.04
N VAL A 23 -38.45 19.80 -20.17
CA VAL A 23 -36.97 19.77 -20.03
C VAL A 23 -36.67 18.48 -19.24
N SER A 24 -36.30 17.40 -19.95
CA SER A 24 -34.99 16.69 -19.83
C SER A 24 -34.85 15.94 -18.50
N CYS A 25 -35.05 14.62 -18.42
CA CYS A 25 -34.05 13.60 -18.78
C CYS A 25 -32.65 14.16 -19.07
N ASP A 26 -32.12 14.96 -18.17
CA ASP A 26 -30.67 15.06 -18.05
C ASP A 26 -30.25 13.78 -17.32
N ILE A 27 -29.56 12.91 -18.06
CA ILE A 27 -28.52 12.04 -17.50
C ILE A 27 -27.76 12.94 -16.52
N GLU A 28 -27.66 12.54 -15.25
CA GLU A 28 -26.74 13.20 -14.33
C GLU A 28 -25.32 12.92 -14.83
N ASP A 29 -24.93 13.64 -15.89
CA ASP A 29 -23.55 13.95 -16.14
C ASP A 29 -23.12 14.65 -14.86
N GLY A 30 -22.41 13.89 -14.02
CA GLY A 30 -21.60 14.44 -12.96
C GLY A 30 -20.65 15.40 -13.62
N LYS A 31 -21.07 16.67 -13.73
CA LYS A 31 -20.25 17.77 -14.23
C LYS A 31 -18.90 17.61 -13.56
N ASP A 32 -17.85 17.51 -14.36
CA ASP A 32 -16.50 17.57 -13.84
C ASP A 32 -16.46 18.73 -12.86
N GLY A 33 -16.01 18.44 -11.64
CA GLY A 33 -15.83 19.48 -10.64
C GLY A 33 -15.01 20.58 -11.27
N ILE A 34 -15.38 21.85 -11.05
CA ILE A 34 -14.54 22.97 -11.45
C ILE A 34 -13.15 22.68 -10.88
N ASN A 35 -12.11 22.64 -11.72
CA ASN A 35 -10.74 22.50 -11.26
C ASN A 35 -10.53 23.46 -10.09
N GLY A 36 -10.08 22.94 -8.96
CA GLY A 36 -9.71 23.77 -7.83
C GLY A 36 -8.72 24.84 -8.29
N VAL A 37 -8.82 26.05 -7.73
CA VAL A 37 -7.76 27.03 -7.93
C VAL A 37 -6.50 26.44 -7.31
N ASP A 38 -5.42 26.38 -8.08
CA ASP A 38 -4.12 25.92 -7.58
C ASP A 38 -3.80 26.64 -6.27
N GLY A 39 -3.43 25.86 -5.25
CA GLY A 39 -2.92 26.43 -4.01
C GLY A 39 -1.70 27.29 -4.32
N LYS A 40 -1.49 28.36 -3.54
CA LYS A 40 -0.20 29.05 -3.59
C LYS A 40 0.88 28.07 -3.18
N ASP A 41 1.96 28.01 -3.96
CA ASP A 41 3.17 27.31 -3.57
C ASP A 41 3.59 27.72 -2.15
N GLY A 42 3.98 26.74 -1.35
CA GLY A 42 4.57 27.00 -0.05
C GLY A 42 5.88 27.79 -0.18
N GLU A 43 6.30 28.44 0.89
CA GLU A 43 7.68 28.95 0.95
C GLU A 43 8.62 27.75 0.99
N ASP A 44 9.68 27.77 0.17
CA ASP A 44 10.74 26.77 0.22
C ASP A 44 11.29 26.68 1.66
N GLY A 45 11.47 25.45 2.14
CA GLY A 45 12.15 25.22 3.41
C GLY A 45 13.57 25.79 3.38
N LYS A 46 14.09 26.15 4.55
CA LYS A 46 15.53 26.43 4.67
C LYS A 46 16.30 25.14 4.41
N ASP A 47 17.36 25.22 3.62
CA ASP A 47 18.31 24.13 3.48
C ASP A 47 18.80 23.68 4.86
N GLY A 48 18.93 22.36 5.04
CA GLY A 48 19.55 21.79 6.22
C GLY A 48 21.03 22.16 6.30
N GLU A 49 21.63 22.05 7.49
CA GLU A 49 23.09 22.08 7.60
C GLU A 49 23.67 20.84 6.91
N ASP A 50 24.77 21.03 6.16
CA ASP A 50 25.52 19.92 5.59
C ASP A 50 25.96 18.97 6.70
N GLY A 51 25.80 17.67 6.48
CA GLY A 51 26.34 16.66 7.39
C GLY A 51 27.87 16.65 7.39
N GLU A 52 28.46 16.12 8.45
CA GLU A 52 29.91 15.89 8.51
C GLU A 52 30.37 14.93 7.41
N ASP A 53 31.53 15.21 6.81
CA ASP A 53 32.17 14.32 5.83
C ASP A 53 32.44 12.94 6.45
N PHE A 54 31.77 11.91 5.95
CA PHE A 54 31.97 10.54 6.41
C PHE A 54 33.04 9.85 5.56
N THR A 55 34.15 9.46 6.20
CA THR A 55 35.13 8.55 5.60
C THR A 55 34.86 7.12 6.09
N PRO A 56 34.24 6.26 5.27
CA PRO A 56 33.88 4.91 5.66
C PRO A 56 35.14 4.06 5.90
N PRO A 57 35.15 3.21 6.94
CA PRO A 57 36.21 2.22 7.09
C PRO A 57 36.15 1.22 5.94
N GLU A 58 37.31 0.74 5.48
CA GLU A 58 37.42 -0.22 4.36
C GLU A 58 36.54 -1.47 4.57
N ALA A 59 36.42 -1.93 5.81
CA ALA A 59 35.60 -3.09 6.17
C ALA A 59 34.09 -2.88 5.97
N MET A 60 33.60 -1.64 5.87
CA MET A 60 32.18 -1.34 5.63
C MET A 60 31.74 -1.88 4.25
N PHE A 61 32.58 -1.70 3.23
CA PHE A 61 32.32 -2.15 1.86
C PHE A 61 33.00 -3.49 1.59
N SER A 62 32.46 -4.55 2.18
CA SER A 62 32.91 -5.92 1.97
C SER A 62 31.76 -6.90 2.11
N ASN A 63 31.91 -8.10 1.53
CA ASN A 63 30.96 -9.18 1.74
C ASN A 63 30.95 -9.57 3.22
N LYS A 64 29.78 -9.50 3.84
CA LYS A 64 29.53 -9.97 5.21
C LYS A 64 29.05 -11.41 5.21
N SER A 65 28.39 -11.83 4.14
CA SER A 65 28.06 -13.23 3.87
C SER A 65 29.27 -13.98 3.30
N SER A 66 29.33 -15.30 3.56
CA SER A 66 30.28 -16.20 2.90
C SER A 66 30.01 -16.39 1.40
N LEU A 67 28.79 -16.11 0.95
CA LEU A 67 28.39 -16.18 -0.44
C LEU A 67 28.64 -14.84 -1.12
N ALA A 68 29.30 -14.83 -2.28
CA ALA A 68 29.44 -13.62 -3.09
C ALA A 68 28.05 -13.15 -3.60
N PRO A 69 27.87 -11.85 -3.90
CA PRO A 69 26.64 -11.35 -4.49
C PRO A 69 26.31 -12.11 -5.77
N LEU A 70 25.09 -12.65 -5.84
CA LEU A 70 24.60 -13.38 -7.02
C LEU A 70 23.94 -12.43 -8.04
N VAL A 71 24.58 -11.28 -8.25
CA VAL A 71 24.12 -10.24 -9.19
C VAL A 71 25.22 -9.92 -10.18
N LYS A 72 24.84 -9.62 -11.43
CA LYS A 72 25.78 -9.16 -12.46
C LYS A 72 25.46 -7.71 -12.80
N LEU A 73 26.40 -6.81 -12.52
CA LEU A 73 26.28 -5.40 -12.85
C LEU A 73 26.45 -5.20 -14.37
N HIS A 74 25.57 -4.38 -14.95
CA HIS A 74 25.72 -3.93 -16.33
C HIS A 74 26.97 -3.04 -16.45
N SER A 75 27.63 -3.02 -17.60
CA SER A 75 28.90 -2.29 -17.78
C SER A 75 28.77 -0.78 -17.58
N GLU A 76 27.57 -0.22 -17.74
CA GLU A 76 27.29 1.19 -17.47
C GLU A 76 27.36 1.54 -15.98
N PHE A 77 27.19 0.56 -15.08
CA PHE A 77 27.34 0.72 -13.63
C PHE A 77 28.76 0.40 -13.16
N SER A 78 29.78 0.78 -13.95
CA SER A 78 31.19 0.46 -13.68
C SER A 78 31.76 1.01 -12.36
N THR A 79 31.07 1.96 -11.72
CA THR A 79 31.43 2.54 -10.42
C THR A 79 30.64 1.95 -9.25
N VAL A 80 29.74 1.00 -9.52
CA VAL A 80 28.93 0.33 -8.48
C VAL A 80 29.59 -1.00 -8.15
N GLU A 81 29.63 -1.34 -6.88
CA GLU A 81 30.04 -2.65 -6.40
C GLU A 81 28.92 -3.21 -5.51
N ALA A 82 28.64 -4.51 -5.65
CA ALA A 82 27.66 -5.20 -4.84
C ALA A 82 28.38 -5.95 -3.72
N PHE A 83 27.81 -5.93 -2.52
CA PHE A 83 28.27 -6.71 -1.39
C PHE A 83 27.11 -7.50 -0.79
N SER A 84 27.39 -8.74 -0.37
CA SER A 84 26.40 -9.60 0.24
C SER A 84 26.37 -9.38 1.76
N LEU A 85 25.20 -9.10 2.32
CA LEU A 85 25.04 -8.90 3.77
C LEU A 85 24.75 -10.21 4.50
N LEU A 86 23.84 -11.02 3.96
CA LEU A 86 23.42 -12.29 4.53
C LEU A 86 22.90 -13.22 3.43
N SER A 87 23.06 -14.53 3.62
CA SER A 87 22.50 -15.57 2.74
C SER A 87 21.95 -16.72 3.57
N SER A 88 21.17 -17.60 2.93
CA SER A 88 20.66 -18.82 3.56
C SER A 88 21.75 -19.85 3.95
N THR A 89 22.97 -19.67 3.46
CA THR A 89 24.11 -20.52 3.83
C THR A 89 24.72 -20.13 5.17
N ASP A 90 24.56 -18.88 5.58
CA ASP A 90 25.16 -18.33 6.79
C ASP A 90 24.38 -18.75 8.05
N VAL A 91 25.07 -18.76 9.19
CA VAL A 91 24.47 -18.96 10.52
C VAL A 91 24.92 -17.82 11.39
N LEU A 92 23.95 -17.08 11.94
CA LEU A 92 24.25 -16.02 12.88
C LEU A 92 24.66 -16.59 14.25
N SER A 93 25.29 -15.76 15.07
CA SER A 93 25.84 -16.15 16.37
C SER A 93 24.80 -16.80 17.31
N ASN A 94 23.53 -16.41 17.19
CA ASN A 94 22.41 -16.94 17.94
C ASN A 94 21.74 -18.18 17.29
N GLY A 95 22.32 -18.72 16.22
CA GLY A 95 21.83 -19.90 15.51
C GLY A 95 20.79 -19.61 14.42
N PHE A 96 20.40 -18.34 14.23
CA PHE A 96 19.46 -17.95 13.17
C PHE A 96 20.04 -18.24 11.78
N ARG A 97 19.18 -18.71 10.87
CA ARG A 97 19.44 -18.87 9.45
C ARG A 97 18.33 -18.20 8.67
N LEU A 98 18.69 -17.37 7.70
CA LEU A 98 17.75 -16.85 6.72
C LEU A 98 17.30 -18.00 5.81
N VAL A 99 16.03 -17.97 5.38
CA VAL A 99 15.48 -18.98 4.45
C VAL A 99 15.37 -18.42 3.04
N GLY A 100 14.82 -19.20 2.11
CA GLY A 100 14.65 -18.80 0.71
C GLY A 100 13.49 -17.82 0.53
N ALA A 101 13.13 -17.57 -0.74
CA ALA A 101 11.96 -16.78 -1.14
C ALA A 101 11.79 -15.46 -0.36
N GLN A 102 12.91 -14.76 -0.15
CA GLN A 102 12.89 -13.45 0.51
C GLN A 102 12.22 -12.46 -0.44
N ASP A 103 11.23 -11.74 0.07
CA ASP A 103 10.40 -10.85 -0.74
C ASP A 103 10.33 -9.45 -0.11
N GLY A 104 9.12 -8.92 0.11
CA GLY A 104 8.94 -7.58 0.63
C GLY A 104 9.55 -7.39 2.03
N ALA A 105 10.04 -6.18 2.24
CA ALA A 105 10.88 -5.89 3.39
C ALA A 105 10.74 -4.45 3.87
N GLY A 106 11.14 -4.22 5.12
CA GLY A 106 11.28 -2.92 5.74
C GLY A 106 12.62 -2.79 6.45
N PHE A 107 13.13 -1.56 6.52
CA PHE A 107 14.41 -1.26 7.14
C PHE A 107 14.27 -0.07 8.09
N LEU A 108 14.61 -0.27 9.36
CA LEU A 108 14.50 0.74 10.41
C LEU A 108 15.87 1.03 10.99
N LYS A 109 16.08 2.28 11.42
CA LYS A 109 17.25 2.70 12.16
C LYS A 109 16.98 2.59 13.67
N ASP A 110 17.91 2.01 14.41
CA ASP A 110 17.86 1.86 15.88
C ASP A 110 19.14 2.44 16.50
N GLY A 111 19.17 3.75 16.74
CA GLY A 111 20.40 4.42 17.15
C GLY A 111 21.48 4.31 16.08
N ASP A 112 22.56 3.60 16.38
CA ASP A 112 23.63 3.26 15.43
C ASP A 112 23.45 1.87 14.79
N GLU A 113 22.45 1.10 15.21
CA GLU A 113 22.10 -0.20 14.65
C GLU A 113 20.96 -0.08 13.63
N TYR A 114 20.66 -1.19 12.96
CA TYR A 114 19.54 -1.28 12.04
C TYR A 114 18.73 -2.56 12.25
N ILE A 115 17.44 -2.47 11.93
CA ILE A 115 16.50 -3.60 11.90
C ILE A 115 16.06 -3.79 10.46
N TYR A 116 16.21 -5.00 9.94
CA TYR A 116 15.65 -5.41 8.66
C TYR A 116 14.58 -6.46 8.94
N VAL A 117 13.35 -6.18 8.51
CA VAL A 117 12.23 -7.13 8.59
C VAL A 117 11.90 -7.54 7.17
N VAL A 118 11.81 -8.84 6.91
CA VAL A 118 11.66 -9.37 5.55
C VAL A 118 10.79 -10.60 5.54
N ASN A 119 9.89 -10.64 4.56
CA ASN A 119 9.04 -11.77 4.26
C ASN A 119 9.83 -12.93 3.68
N ALA A 120 9.36 -14.14 3.97
CA ALA A 120 9.77 -15.36 3.30
C ALA A 120 8.50 -16.02 2.74
N GLU A 121 8.21 -15.75 1.47
CA GLU A 121 6.90 -16.02 0.86
C GLU A 121 6.53 -17.50 0.91
N ASP A 122 7.40 -18.35 0.38
CA ASP A 122 7.20 -19.81 0.30
C ASP A 122 7.45 -20.54 1.63
N ASP A 123 7.99 -19.83 2.61
CA ASP A 123 8.27 -20.35 3.96
C ASP A 123 7.23 -19.88 5.01
N TYR A 124 6.21 -19.12 4.59
CA TYR A 124 5.10 -18.65 5.44
C TYR A 124 5.59 -17.91 6.69
N ALA A 125 6.62 -17.09 6.53
CA ALA A 125 7.38 -16.55 7.65
C ALA A 125 7.78 -15.08 7.42
N VAL A 126 8.10 -14.42 8.53
CA VAL A 126 8.64 -13.06 8.55
C VAL A 126 9.82 -13.07 9.50
N SER A 127 11.00 -12.75 8.98
CA SER A 127 12.22 -12.68 9.78
C SER A 127 12.56 -11.25 10.15
N ARG A 128 13.24 -11.09 11.27
CA ARG A 128 13.88 -9.83 11.66
C ARG A 128 15.36 -10.09 11.87
N ILE A 129 16.18 -9.27 11.23
CA ILE A 129 17.64 -9.29 11.31
C ILE A 129 18.11 -7.96 11.89
N ARG A 130 19.01 -8.05 12.86
CA ARG A 130 19.67 -6.89 13.49
C ARG A 130 21.04 -6.71 12.86
N PHE A 131 21.38 -5.49 12.50
CA PHE A 131 22.69 -5.12 11.96
C PHE A 131 23.35 -4.07 12.83
N ASP A 132 24.68 -4.08 12.88
CA ASP A 132 25.43 -2.97 13.46
C ASP A 132 25.50 -1.77 12.48
N LYS A 133 26.15 -0.69 12.91
CA LYS A 133 26.37 0.53 12.11
C LYS A 133 27.06 0.32 10.77
N ASP A 134 27.81 -0.77 10.61
CA ASP A 134 28.58 -1.10 9.41
C ASP A 134 27.89 -2.23 8.61
N LEU A 135 26.60 -2.48 8.87
CA LEU A 135 25.76 -3.51 8.27
C LEU A 135 26.28 -4.94 8.47
N ASN A 136 27.04 -5.21 9.52
CA ASN A 136 27.36 -6.58 9.90
C ASN A 136 26.14 -7.21 10.61
N PRO A 137 25.67 -8.41 10.20
CA PRO A 137 24.58 -9.08 10.89
C PRO A 137 24.97 -9.45 12.34
N ILE A 138 24.18 -9.03 13.31
CA ILE A 138 24.38 -9.31 14.74
C ILE A 138 23.62 -10.56 15.16
N SER A 139 22.32 -10.58 14.86
CA SER A 139 21.37 -11.62 15.26
C SER A 139 20.15 -11.62 14.35
N GLY A 140 19.35 -12.69 14.40
CA GLY A 140 18.04 -12.70 13.77
C GLY A 140 17.03 -13.54 14.56
N ASP A 141 15.75 -13.27 14.36
CA ASP A 141 14.64 -14.03 14.91
C ASP A 141 13.46 -14.09 13.93
N TRP A 142 12.48 -14.92 14.25
CA TRP A 142 11.24 -15.05 13.49
C TRP A 142 10.16 -14.23 14.18
N LEU A 143 9.63 -13.21 13.51
CA LEU A 143 8.44 -12.49 13.96
C LEU A 143 7.16 -13.26 13.62
N LEU A 144 7.22 -14.07 12.56
CA LEU A 144 6.20 -15.02 12.11
C LEU A 144 6.91 -16.28 11.56
N ASN A 145 6.35 -17.47 11.74
CA ASN A 145 6.83 -18.69 11.10
C ASN A 145 5.70 -19.62 10.65
N SER A 146 6.05 -20.67 9.91
CA SER A 146 5.12 -21.68 9.36
C SER A 146 4.35 -22.52 10.39
N GLY A 147 4.48 -22.24 11.69
CA GLY A 147 3.61 -22.77 12.74
C GLY A 147 2.27 -22.02 12.89
N VAL A 148 2.07 -20.93 12.15
CA VAL A 148 0.79 -20.19 12.11
C VAL A 148 -0.36 -21.06 11.57
N ALA A 149 -1.57 -20.81 12.07
CA ALA A 149 -2.74 -21.62 11.71
C ALA A 149 -3.28 -21.31 10.31
N ASP A 150 -3.11 -20.08 9.83
CA ASP A 150 -3.65 -19.57 8.57
C ASP A 150 -2.79 -19.97 7.35
N TYR A 151 -1.53 -20.31 7.59
CA TYR A 151 -0.54 -20.75 6.61
C TYR A 151 -0.46 -19.83 5.38
N ALA A 152 -0.68 -18.53 5.57
CA ALA A 152 -0.67 -17.56 4.49
C ALA A 152 0.74 -17.35 3.93
N ARG A 153 0.90 -17.36 2.60
CA ARG A 153 2.14 -16.91 1.96
C ARG A 153 2.32 -15.43 2.25
N GLN A 154 3.56 -14.99 2.42
CA GLN A 154 3.89 -13.61 2.77
C GLN A 154 4.62 -12.98 1.58
N CYS A 155 3.89 -12.28 0.71
CA CYS A 155 4.42 -11.73 -0.54
C CYS A 155 5.21 -10.44 -0.26
N SER A 156 4.75 -9.26 -0.71
CA SER A 156 5.43 -8.02 -0.37
C SER A 156 5.16 -7.55 1.06
N GLY A 157 5.83 -6.47 1.46
CA GLY A 157 5.84 -5.97 2.81
C GLY A 157 6.11 -4.47 2.81
N THR A 158 5.42 -3.75 3.69
CA THR A 158 5.58 -2.30 3.81
C THR A 158 5.83 -1.91 5.26
N MET A 159 6.83 -1.07 5.49
CA MET A 159 7.12 -0.53 6.82
C MET A 159 6.27 0.71 7.10
N TRP A 160 5.29 0.57 7.99
CA TRP A 160 4.59 1.70 8.60
C TRP A 160 5.50 2.30 9.68
N GLU A 161 6.13 3.42 9.37
CA GLU A 161 6.83 4.23 10.38
C GLU A 161 5.85 5.21 11.06
N ALA A 162 5.73 5.18 12.39
CA ALA A 162 4.79 5.99 13.15
C ALA A 162 5.01 7.50 12.94
N ALA A 163 6.28 7.89 12.79
CA ALA A 163 6.67 9.26 12.51
C ALA A 163 6.08 9.79 11.19
N VAL A 164 6.00 8.93 10.17
CA VAL A 164 5.54 9.26 8.81
C VAL A 164 4.02 9.05 8.65
N HIS A 165 3.54 7.90 9.09
CA HIS A 165 2.18 7.43 8.81
C HIS A 165 1.20 7.68 9.96
N GLY A 166 1.67 7.98 11.17
CA GLY A 166 0.83 8.24 12.35
C GLY A 166 0.82 7.07 13.34
N GLY A 167 0.06 7.22 14.43
CA GLY A 167 -0.01 6.22 15.50
C GLY A 167 1.12 6.34 16.53
N ASP A 168 1.23 5.33 17.40
CA ASP A 168 2.15 5.30 18.54
C ASP A 168 3.34 4.34 18.35
N LYS A 169 3.35 3.54 17.29
CA LYS A 169 4.38 2.54 17.02
C LYS A 169 4.55 2.25 15.54
N ASP A 170 5.71 1.75 15.18
CA ASP A 170 5.97 1.21 13.85
C ASP A 170 5.27 -0.15 13.69
N ILE A 171 4.91 -0.48 12.46
CA ILE A 171 4.25 -1.74 12.11
C ILE A 171 4.84 -2.21 10.78
N PHE A 172 5.28 -3.45 10.72
CA PHE A 172 5.54 -4.10 9.45
C PHE A 172 4.23 -4.73 8.93
N LEU A 173 3.72 -4.18 7.84
CA LEU A 173 2.54 -4.69 7.13
C LEU A 173 3.01 -5.76 6.15
N SER A 174 2.79 -7.03 6.48
CA SER A 174 3.08 -8.14 5.59
C SER A 174 1.84 -8.48 4.77
N ALA A 175 1.97 -8.47 3.45
CA ALA A 175 0.90 -8.80 2.52
C ALA A 175 0.74 -10.32 2.42
N SER A 176 -0.45 -10.83 2.73
CA SER A 176 -0.74 -12.26 2.77
C SER A 176 -1.50 -12.72 1.53
N GLU A 177 -1.18 -13.91 1.03
CA GLU A 177 -1.84 -14.49 -0.15
C GLU A 177 -1.96 -16.04 -0.15
N SER A 178 -2.61 -16.56 -1.21
CA SER A 178 -2.87 -17.97 -1.57
C SER A 178 -3.78 -18.81 -0.65
N LEU A 179 -3.73 -18.64 0.68
CA LEU A 179 -4.46 -19.50 1.63
C LEU A 179 -5.32 -18.72 2.63
N SER A 180 -4.79 -17.63 3.16
CA SER A 180 -5.51 -16.67 3.97
C SER A 180 -5.05 -15.28 3.55
N TYR A 181 -6.00 -14.37 3.37
CA TYR A 181 -5.84 -13.17 2.56
C TYR A 181 -5.78 -11.89 3.41
N ASP A 182 -5.37 -12.02 4.67
CA ASP A 182 -5.32 -10.91 5.62
C ASP A 182 -3.91 -10.34 5.75
N VAL A 183 -3.79 -9.04 5.51
CA VAL A 183 -2.56 -8.31 5.83
C VAL A 183 -2.24 -8.47 7.31
N LYS A 184 -0.97 -8.77 7.62
CA LYS A 184 -0.51 -8.95 8.99
C LYS A 184 0.17 -7.70 9.50
N GLY A 185 -0.27 -7.21 10.67
CA GLY A 185 0.36 -6.10 11.39
C GLY A 185 1.34 -6.61 12.44
N ILE A 186 2.63 -6.63 12.12
CA ILE A 186 3.67 -7.19 12.98
C ILE A 186 4.49 -6.06 13.61
N ASP A 187 4.70 -6.09 14.92
CA ASP A 187 5.56 -5.12 15.62
C ASP A 187 7.05 -5.44 15.38
N PRO A 188 7.81 -4.60 14.65
CA PRO A 188 9.21 -4.85 14.35
C PRO A 188 10.12 -4.67 15.58
N TRP A 189 9.64 -4.01 16.64
CA TRP A 189 10.38 -3.71 17.86
C TRP A 189 10.13 -4.69 19.01
N ILE A 190 9.28 -5.70 18.81
CA ILE A 190 8.89 -6.64 19.86
C ILE A 190 10.13 -7.31 20.51
N GLU A 191 10.22 -7.28 21.85
CA GLU A 191 11.36 -7.85 22.56
C GLU A 191 11.33 -9.39 22.53
N THR A 192 10.15 -9.99 22.71
CA THR A 192 9.95 -11.44 22.67
C THR A 192 8.90 -11.78 21.60
N PRO A 193 9.32 -12.24 20.41
CA PRO A 193 8.39 -12.61 19.35
C PRO A 193 7.46 -13.75 19.73
N THR A 194 6.22 -13.69 19.22
CA THR A 194 5.23 -14.77 19.31
C THR A 194 4.91 -15.28 17.90
N PRO A 195 5.82 -16.05 17.27
CA PRO A 195 5.81 -16.27 15.81
C PRO A 195 4.65 -17.10 15.26
N THR A 196 3.81 -17.66 16.13
CA THR A 196 2.59 -18.41 15.77
C THR A 196 1.32 -17.72 16.24
N ALA A 197 1.40 -16.47 16.68
CA ALA A 197 0.23 -15.68 17.05
C ALA A 197 -0.56 -15.25 15.80
N ASP A 198 -1.76 -14.76 16.05
CA ASP A 198 -2.58 -14.12 15.02
C ASP A 198 -2.23 -12.63 14.95
N PHE A 199 -1.94 -12.17 13.74
CA PHE A 199 -1.54 -10.80 13.42
C PHE A 199 -2.46 -10.17 12.36
N GLY A 200 -3.55 -10.85 11.97
CA GLY A 200 -4.46 -10.42 10.92
C GLY A 200 -5.07 -9.05 11.21
N LEU A 201 -5.16 -8.22 10.17
CA LEU A 201 -5.84 -6.93 10.18
C LEU A 201 -7.15 -7.03 9.38
N ASP A 202 -8.12 -7.78 9.90
CA ASP A 202 -9.37 -8.17 9.21
C ASP A 202 -10.11 -6.99 8.54
N ALA A 203 -10.02 -5.77 9.10
CA ALA A 203 -10.70 -4.60 8.56
C ALA A 203 -10.13 -4.13 7.21
N LEU A 204 -8.91 -4.55 6.84
CA LEU A 204 -8.32 -4.32 5.51
C LEU A 204 -8.95 -5.23 4.45
N GLY A 205 -9.65 -6.28 4.84
CA GLY A 205 -10.33 -7.21 3.94
C GLY A 205 -9.40 -8.25 3.32
N GLU A 206 -10.04 -9.24 2.70
CA GLU A 206 -9.42 -10.44 2.17
C GLU A 206 -9.16 -10.29 0.66
N PHE A 207 -7.90 -10.10 0.28
CA PHE A 207 -7.42 -10.05 -1.12
C PHE A 207 -6.12 -10.86 -1.28
N SER A 208 -5.75 -11.24 -2.50
CA SER A 208 -4.40 -11.76 -2.78
C SER A 208 -3.42 -10.60 -2.74
N TRP A 209 -3.10 -10.12 -1.54
CA TRP A 209 -2.37 -8.87 -1.38
C TRP A 209 -0.95 -9.00 -1.91
N GLU A 210 -0.63 -8.18 -2.91
CA GLU A 210 0.76 -7.94 -3.32
C GLU A 210 1.44 -7.08 -2.26
N ASN A 211 0.84 -5.93 -1.90
CA ASN A 211 1.37 -4.98 -0.94
C ASN A 211 0.26 -4.24 -0.18
N ALA A 212 0.56 -3.71 1.01
CA ALA A 212 -0.34 -2.81 1.74
C ALA A 212 0.38 -1.51 2.08
N VAL A 213 0.20 -0.51 1.22
CA VAL A 213 0.96 0.74 1.25
C VAL A 213 0.17 1.83 1.98
N PRO A 214 0.55 2.19 3.21
CA PRO A 214 -0.05 3.32 3.89
C PRO A 214 0.41 4.64 3.26
N LEU A 215 -0.50 5.61 3.20
CA LEU A 215 -0.13 6.97 2.84
C LEU A 215 0.32 7.75 4.09
N PRO A 216 1.28 8.68 3.98
CA PRO A 216 1.69 9.52 5.12
C PRO A 216 0.51 10.27 5.73
N LYS A 217 0.51 10.50 7.05
CA LYS A 217 -0.59 11.17 7.79
C LYS A 217 -0.96 12.56 7.29
N GLY A 218 -0.04 13.21 6.56
CA GLY A 218 -0.26 14.51 5.93
C GLY A 218 -1.02 14.46 4.61
N ALA A 219 -1.14 13.30 3.96
CA ALA A 219 -1.81 13.15 2.67
C ALA A 219 -3.31 13.43 2.78
N TYR A 220 -3.95 12.89 3.83
CA TYR A 220 -5.37 13.10 4.13
C TYR A 220 -5.54 13.29 5.64
N THR A 221 -5.57 14.55 6.09
CA THR A 221 -5.61 14.88 7.53
C THR A 221 -6.76 14.18 8.27
N GLY A 222 -6.41 13.48 9.35
CA GLY A 222 -7.37 12.77 10.20
C GLY A 222 -7.90 11.47 9.60
N LYS A 223 -7.25 10.94 8.55
CA LYS A 223 -7.64 9.70 7.88
C LYS A 223 -6.45 8.75 7.77
N THR A 224 -6.74 7.46 7.82
CA THR A 224 -5.81 6.39 7.46
C THR A 224 -6.19 5.90 6.07
N VAL A 225 -5.23 5.92 5.16
CA VAL A 225 -5.40 5.41 3.79
C VAL A 225 -4.33 4.38 3.52
N ILE A 226 -4.75 3.18 3.14
CA ILE A 226 -3.85 2.09 2.70
C ILE A 226 -4.32 1.67 1.31
N ILE A 227 -3.39 1.61 0.36
CA ILE A 227 -3.63 1.17 -1.02
C ILE A 227 -2.88 -0.13 -1.24
N GLY A 228 -3.46 -1.07 -1.96
CA GLY A 228 -2.73 -2.23 -2.43
C GLY A 228 -3.30 -2.84 -3.69
N GLY A 229 -2.55 -3.78 -4.24
CA GLY A 229 -2.97 -4.65 -5.33
C GLY A 229 -3.48 -5.98 -4.79
N ASP A 230 -4.58 -6.44 -5.37
CA ASP A 230 -5.01 -7.83 -5.36
C ASP A 230 -4.40 -8.49 -6.61
N ASP A 231 -3.37 -9.32 -6.45
CA ASP A 231 -2.67 -10.06 -7.53
C ASP A 231 -3.35 -11.42 -7.81
N ASP A 232 -4.67 -11.47 -7.64
CA ASP A 232 -5.44 -12.67 -7.93
C ASP A 232 -5.65 -12.82 -9.45
N SER A 233 -4.84 -13.66 -10.07
CA SER A 233 -5.02 -14.06 -11.47
C SER A 233 -6.23 -14.98 -11.73
N SER A 234 -7.04 -15.27 -10.71
CA SER A 234 -8.25 -16.10 -10.81
C SER A 234 -9.53 -15.26 -10.94
N GLY A 235 -10.60 -15.58 -10.22
CA GLY A 235 -11.95 -15.07 -10.48
C GLY A 235 -12.13 -13.56 -10.38
N SER A 236 -11.34 -12.87 -9.55
CA SER A 236 -11.36 -11.40 -9.49
C SER A 236 -10.55 -10.73 -10.59
N GLU A 237 -9.62 -11.48 -11.20
CA GLU A 237 -8.59 -11.02 -12.15
C GLU A 237 -7.80 -9.80 -11.64
N GLY A 238 -7.72 -9.64 -10.31
CA GLY A 238 -6.99 -8.60 -9.62
C GLY A 238 -7.66 -7.24 -9.66
N GLN A 239 -7.43 -6.44 -8.61
CA GLN A 239 -8.00 -5.10 -8.42
C GLN A 239 -7.05 -4.22 -7.61
N VAL A 240 -7.15 -2.91 -7.82
CA VAL A 240 -6.58 -1.94 -6.86
C VAL A 240 -7.59 -1.72 -5.74
N THR A 241 -7.17 -1.99 -4.52
CA THR A 241 -7.96 -1.85 -3.31
C THR A 241 -7.50 -0.65 -2.49
N MET A 242 -8.43 -0.03 -1.77
CA MET A 242 -8.15 1.04 -0.83
C MET A 242 -8.92 0.81 0.46
N TYR A 243 -8.20 0.68 1.56
CA TYR A 243 -8.74 0.83 2.90
C TYR A 243 -8.73 2.30 3.30
N LEU A 244 -9.86 2.82 3.78
CA LEU A 244 -10.02 4.18 4.25
C LEU A 244 -10.70 4.20 5.61
N SER A 245 -9.98 4.67 6.63
CA SER A 245 -10.59 5.09 7.90
C SER A 245 -10.64 6.61 8.00
N GLU A 246 -11.74 7.13 8.56
CA GLU A 246 -11.92 8.54 8.88
C GLU A 246 -11.79 8.83 10.39
N ASN A 247 -11.36 7.85 11.18
CA ASN A 247 -11.33 7.95 12.65
C ASN A 247 -9.93 8.26 13.22
N GLY A 248 -8.99 8.72 12.40
CA GLY A 248 -7.62 9.00 12.81
C GLY A 248 -6.63 8.70 11.70
N ASP A 249 -5.36 9.03 11.96
CA ASP A 249 -4.24 8.79 11.06
C ASP A 249 -3.62 7.38 11.20
N ALA A 250 -4.00 6.61 12.23
CA ALA A 250 -3.58 5.21 12.41
C ALA A 250 -4.71 4.27 12.90
N ASP A 251 -5.89 4.35 12.28
CA ASP A 251 -6.99 3.42 12.56
C ASP A 251 -7.01 2.27 11.54
N LEU A 252 -6.63 1.08 11.99
CA LEU A 252 -6.57 -0.17 11.21
C LEU A 252 -7.76 -1.10 11.45
N ALA A 253 -8.80 -0.66 12.17
CA ALA A 253 -9.90 -1.53 12.58
C ALA A 253 -11.30 -1.06 12.17
N ASN A 254 -11.50 0.23 11.87
CA ASN A 254 -12.84 0.80 11.68
C ASN A 254 -13.03 1.52 10.34
N GLY A 255 -12.21 1.21 9.35
CA GLY A 255 -12.30 1.75 8.00
C GLY A 255 -13.30 1.02 7.10
N LYS A 256 -13.27 1.40 5.82
CA LYS A 256 -14.06 0.83 4.73
C LYS A 256 -13.15 0.46 3.57
N ILE A 257 -13.56 -0.56 2.83
CA ILE A 257 -12.88 -1.00 1.61
C ILE A 257 -13.55 -0.40 0.38
N TYR A 258 -12.71 0.09 -0.50
CA TYR A 258 -13.05 0.59 -1.82
C TYR A 258 -12.22 -0.16 -2.85
N VAL A 259 -12.80 -0.42 -4.02
CA VAL A 259 -12.11 -0.98 -5.18
C VAL A 259 -12.18 0.01 -6.33
N LEU A 260 -11.12 0.07 -7.13
CA LEU A 260 -11.08 0.96 -8.29
C LEU A 260 -12.14 0.51 -9.31
N ARG A 261 -12.93 1.45 -9.81
CA ARG A 261 -13.84 1.20 -10.94
C ARG A 261 -13.51 2.16 -12.07
N PHE A 262 -13.20 1.61 -13.24
CA PHE A 262 -13.04 2.42 -14.44
C PHE A 262 -14.39 2.98 -14.92
N LYS A 263 -14.36 4.21 -15.46
CA LYS A 263 -15.53 4.79 -16.16
C LYS A 263 -15.65 4.26 -17.58
N GLN A 264 -14.53 3.92 -18.20
CA GLN A 264 -14.44 3.45 -19.58
C GLN A 264 -13.47 2.27 -19.67
N VAL A 265 -13.76 1.36 -20.60
CA VAL A 265 -12.96 0.15 -20.91
C VAL A 265 -12.68 0.08 -22.41
N SER A 266 -11.86 -0.87 -22.87
CA SER A 266 -11.59 -1.05 -24.29
C SER A 266 -12.85 -1.48 -25.04
N ASP A 267 -13.05 -0.98 -26.26
CA ASP A 267 -14.11 -1.45 -27.15
C ASP A 267 -13.68 -2.67 -28.00
N GLY A 268 -12.46 -3.17 -27.81
CA GLY A 268 -11.86 -4.25 -28.60
C GLY A 268 -11.46 -3.86 -30.03
N ALA A 269 -11.68 -2.60 -30.43
CA ALA A 269 -11.35 -2.05 -31.74
C ALA A 269 -10.30 -0.93 -31.67
N GLY A 270 -9.66 -0.76 -30.51
CA GLY A 270 -8.66 0.29 -30.25
C GLY A 270 -9.27 1.63 -29.81
N GLY A 271 -10.56 1.66 -29.50
CA GLY A 271 -11.26 2.77 -28.84
C GLY A 271 -11.67 2.43 -27.41
N THR A 272 -12.55 3.26 -26.84
CA THR A 272 -13.07 3.10 -25.48
C THR A 272 -14.59 3.18 -25.46
N MET A 273 -15.22 2.48 -24.52
CA MET A 273 -16.65 2.55 -24.26
C MET A 273 -16.93 2.71 -22.77
N ASP A 274 -18.06 3.33 -22.42
CA ASP A 274 -18.47 3.47 -21.02
C ASP A 274 -18.78 2.10 -20.39
N VAL A 275 -18.45 1.95 -19.11
CA VAL A 275 -18.79 0.75 -18.35
C VAL A 275 -20.30 0.60 -18.20
N ALA A 276 -20.83 -0.56 -18.57
CA ALA A 276 -22.22 -0.91 -18.34
C ALA A 276 -22.46 -1.24 -16.86
N ALA A 277 -23.67 -0.94 -16.38
CA ALA A 277 -24.11 -1.41 -15.07
C ALA A 277 -24.22 -2.95 -15.08
N ASP A 278 -23.96 -3.56 -13.91
CA ASP A 278 -24.07 -5.00 -13.69
C ASP A 278 -23.20 -5.89 -14.59
N GLN A 279 -22.18 -5.31 -15.22
CA GLN A 279 -21.19 -6.01 -16.02
C GLN A 279 -19.82 -6.02 -15.31
N VAL A 280 -19.18 -7.19 -15.28
CA VAL A 280 -17.81 -7.35 -14.80
C VAL A 280 -16.86 -7.06 -15.95
N TYR A 281 -15.87 -6.23 -15.68
CA TYR A 281 -14.75 -5.93 -16.57
C TYR A 281 -13.47 -6.35 -15.85
N ASN A 282 -12.57 -6.97 -16.59
CA ASN A 282 -11.30 -7.48 -16.09
C ASN A 282 -10.12 -6.81 -16.83
N GLU A 283 -8.88 -7.15 -16.48
CA GLU A 283 -7.69 -6.55 -17.11
C GLU A 283 -7.59 -6.82 -18.62
N GLY A 284 -8.27 -7.84 -19.12
CA GLY A 284 -8.35 -8.14 -20.56
C GLY A 284 -9.41 -7.33 -21.32
N SER A 285 -10.22 -6.52 -20.62
CA SER A 285 -11.37 -5.78 -21.16
C SER A 285 -11.06 -4.37 -21.68
#